data_AF-A0A955YZI8-F1
#
_entry.id   AF-A0A955YZI8-F1
#
_cell.length_a   1.000
_cell.length_b   1.000
_cell.length_c   1.000
_cell.angle_alpha   90.00
_cell.angle_beta   90.00
_cell.angle_gamma   90.00
#
_symmetry.space_group_name_H-M   'P 1'
#
loop_
_entity.id
_entity.type
_entity.pdbx_description
1 polymer ?
#
loop_
_entity_poly.entity_id
_entity_poly.type
_entity_poly.pdbx_seq_one_letter_code
_entity_poly.pdbx_strand_id
1 'polypeptide(L)'
;MRARVASVLACVAVGALAIGCDDILDDPTFRLWCGEGLCAWKLEAGGVRRAATWHEDDHGVELVDTPTVLSQSVDKSPKCLEFTMVADVEPSAQVSVALDFNRDGTVDFEQPIPSAKWRPVKTVVTAPLRYDGIKFFIKKSGPGRAVLAQLRVQGSSECGGAPVVVKDLPLGVPCSWGGAECASGVCCDGICSECCSPPGPVLDALPDGGSALPPERPCASGACGRRDAIPNGRVLFLPAIPRQCDPGQRQKPAGAECLADDDCASGACEGVVVRSESPQVSFASDAGPVPCVASLPDAGGDRCVVRAVAGGRCR
;
A
#
# COMPACT_ATOMS: atom_id res chain seq x y z
N MET A 1 73.95 -13.46 24.71
CA MET A 1 72.73 -12.64 24.60
C MET A 1 72.08 -12.93 23.25
N ARG A 2 70.94 -13.61 23.21
CA ARG A 2 70.14 -13.83 21.99
C ARG A 2 68.75 -13.28 22.25
N ALA A 3 68.38 -12.24 21.51
CA ALA A 3 67.08 -11.58 21.60
C ALA A 3 65.99 -12.48 21.00
N ARG A 4 64.89 -12.65 21.73
CA ARG A 4 63.67 -13.28 21.22
C ARG A 4 62.82 -12.19 20.57
N VAL A 5 62.58 -12.30 19.27
CA VAL A 5 61.61 -11.48 18.53
C VAL A 5 60.27 -12.20 18.65
N ALA A 6 59.31 -11.57 19.32
CA ALA A 6 57.94 -12.04 19.41
C ALA A 6 57.14 -11.43 18.25
N SER A 7 56.73 -12.27 17.30
CA SER A 7 55.78 -11.90 16.24
C SER A 7 54.37 -11.87 16.81
N VAL A 8 53.78 -10.68 16.87
CA VAL A 8 52.34 -10.49 17.14
C VAL A 8 51.62 -10.52 15.80
N LEU A 9 50.85 -11.59 15.57
CA LEU A 9 49.95 -11.72 14.42
C LEU A 9 48.69 -10.88 14.70
N ALA A 10 48.58 -9.71 14.09
CA ALA A 10 47.38 -8.88 14.16
C ALA A 10 46.33 -9.44 13.19
N CYS A 11 45.31 -10.12 13.73
CA CYS A 11 44.09 -10.40 12.98
C CYS A 11 43.34 -9.09 12.72
N VAL A 12 43.47 -8.56 11.51
CA VAL A 12 42.61 -7.48 11.02
C VAL A 12 41.23 -8.10 10.81
N ALA A 13 40.32 -7.88 11.77
CA ALA A 13 38.91 -8.12 11.58
C ALA A 13 38.43 -7.19 10.46
N VAL A 14 38.21 -7.75 9.28
CA VAL A 14 37.50 -7.07 8.19
C VAL A 14 36.07 -6.92 8.67
N GLY A 15 35.75 -5.74 9.21
CA GLY A 15 34.40 -5.35 9.55
C GLY A 15 33.52 -5.47 8.31
N ALA A 16 32.43 -6.23 8.45
CA ALA A 16 31.39 -6.32 7.45
C ALA A 16 30.93 -4.90 7.09
N LEU A 17 31.21 -4.50 5.86
CA LEU A 17 30.61 -3.31 5.26
C LEU A 17 29.11 -3.60 5.12
N ALA A 18 28.32 -3.02 6.02
CA ALA A 18 26.88 -2.89 5.89
C ALA A 18 26.58 -1.96 4.71
N ILE A 19 26.57 -2.51 3.50
CA ILE A 19 25.96 -1.86 2.33
C ILE A 19 24.45 -2.10 2.49
N GLY A 20 23.73 -1.01 2.75
CA GLY A 20 22.33 -0.97 3.17
C GLY A 20 21.43 -1.92 2.39
N CYS A 21 20.92 -2.91 3.11
CA CYS A 21 19.88 -3.82 2.65
C CYS A 21 18.58 -3.42 3.35
N ASP A 22 17.95 -2.34 2.92
CA ASP A 22 16.63 -1.96 3.45
C ASP A 22 15.57 -2.89 2.86
N ASP A 23 15.47 -4.09 3.42
CA ASP A 23 14.34 -4.97 3.17
C ASP A 23 13.05 -4.27 3.60
N ILE A 24 12.01 -4.46 2.79
CA ILE A 24 10.68 -3.92 3.05
C ILE A 24 10.01 -4.70 4.17
N LEU A 25 10.22 -6.02 4.21
CA LEU A 25 9.70 -6.95 5.20
C LEU A 25 10.58 -7.01 6.46
N ASP A 26 9.97 -7.19 7.63
CA ASP A 26 10.66 -7.20 8.93
C ASP A 26 11.39 -8.52 9.27
N ASP A 27 10.96 -9.65 8.69
CA ASP A 27 11.66 -10.94 8.78
C ASP A 27 11.64 -11.64 7.42
N PRO A 28 12.51 -11.23 6.49
CA PRO A 28 12.53 -11.80 5.15
C PRO A 28 13.17 -13.20 5.10
N THR A 29 13.72 -13.69 6.22
CA THR A 29 14.41 -15.00 6.30
C THR A 29 13.64 -16.04 7.11
N PHE A 30 12.49 -15.68 7.69
CA PHE A 30 11.69 -16.56 8.55
C PHE A 30 12.47 -17.14 9.74
N ARG A 31 13.45 -16.38 10.26
CA ARG A 31 14.33 -16.82 11.35
C ARG A 31 13.89 -16.27 12.70
N LEU A 32 12.99 -15.29 12.74
CA LEU A 32 12.51 -14.71 13.98
C LEU A 32 11.29 -15.49 14.48
N TRP A 33 11.53 -16.47 15.34
CA TRP A 33 10.49 -17.30 15.97
C TRP A 33 10.20 -16.88 17.41
N CYS A 34 8.91 -16.74 17.72
CA CYS A 34 8.38 -16.37 19.03
C CYS A 34 7.55 -17.56 19.56
N GLY A 35 8.26 -18.55 20.11
CA GLY A 35 7.68 -19.85 20.45
C GLY A 35 7.48 -20.71 19.20
N GLU A 36 6.24 -21.20 19.02
CA GLU A 36 5.83 -22.04 17.88
C GLU A 36 5.45 -21.22 16.63
N GLY A 37 5.36 -19.89 16.75
CA GLY A 37 5.00 -18.99 15.64
C GLY A 37 6.16 -18.09 15.19
N LEU A 38 5.98 -17.45 14.03
CA LEU A 38 6.86 -16.39 13.55
C LEU A 38 6.53 -15.06 14.26
N CYS A 39 7.55 -14.28 14.63
CA CYS A 39 7.37 -13.02 15.35
C CYS A 39 6.79 -11.91 14.47
N ALA A 40 7.25 -11.81 13.23
CA ALA A 40 6.91 -10.72 12.31
C ALA A 40 5.81 -11.09 11.29
N TRP A 41 5.35 -12.34 11.31
CA TRP A 41 4.33 -12.84 10.38
C TRP A 41 3.11 -13.29 11.15
N LYS A 42 1.94 -12.81 10.73
CA LYS A 42 0.66 -13.24 11.28
C LYS A 42 0.20 -14.50 10.54
N LEU A 43 -0.13 -15.55 11.28
CA LEU A 43 -0.81 -16.73 10.75
C LEU A 43 -2.31 -16.44 10.63
N GLU A 44 -2.80 -16.28 9.41
CA GLU A 44 -4.22 -15.99 9.13
C GLU A 44 -5.04 -17.29 9.02
N ALA A 45 -4.42 -18.39 8.54
CA ALA A 45 -5.05 -19.70 8.43
C ALA A 45 -4.00 -20.83 8.37
N GLY A 46 -4.41 -22.04 8.77
CA GLY A 46 -3.59 -23.25 8.69
C GLY A 46 -2.56 -23.35 9.80
N GLY A 47 -1.36 -23.83 9.45
CA GLY A 47 -0.32 -24.18 10.40
C GLY A 47 1.06 -24.06 9.80
N VAL A 48 2.02 -23.64 10.63
CA VAL A 48 3.43 -23.52 10.27
C VAL A 48 4.31 -24.22 11.29
N ARG A 49 5.50 -24.64 10.86
CA ARG A 49 6.52 -25.18 11.75
C ARG A 49 7.92 -24.83 11.24
N ARG A 50 8.90 -24.89 12.13
CA ARG A 50 10.31 -24.81 11.76
C ARG A 50 10.67 -26.01 10.90
N ALA A 51 11.40 -25.78 9.82
CA ALA A 51 11.95 -26.83 8.99
C ALA A 51 13.35 -26.46 8.50
N ALA A 52 14.19 -27.47 8.35
CA ALA A 52 15.50 -27.32 7.72
C ALA A 52 15.36 -26.90 6.24
N THR A 53 16.29 -26.08 5.78
CA THR A 53 16.37 -25.57 4.40
C THR A 53 17.31 -26.45 3.56
N TRP A 54 18.37 -25.87 2.96
CA TRP A 54 19.44 -26.61 2.29
C TRP A 54 20.44 -27.23 3.27
N HIS A 55 20.44 -26.81 4.53
CA HIS A 55 21.29 -27.33 5.60
C HIS A 55 20.43 -27.64 6.83
N GLU A 56 20.81 -28.66 7.61
CA GLU A 56 20.05 -29.09 8.79
C GLU A 56 19.99 -28.02 9.89
N ASP A 57 21.09 -27.27 10.06
CA ASP A 57 21.19 -26.15 10.99
C ASP A 57 20.66 -24.82 10.45
N ASP A 58 20.24 -24.76 9.18
CA ASP A 58 19.60 -23.58 8.64
C ASP A 58 18.09 -23.79 8.58
N HIS A 59 17.35 -22.93 9.28
CA HIS A 59 15.91 -23.08 9.44
C HIS A 59 15.17 -21.99 8.67
N GLY A 60 14.08 -22.42 8.04
CA GLY A 60 13.05 -21.56 7.49
C GLY A 60 11.68 -21.94 8.05
N VAL A 61 10.64 -21.69 7.27
CA VAL A 61 9.25 -22.02 7.63
C VAL A 61 8.67 -23.06 6.67
N GLU A 62 8.12 -24.14 7.22
CA GLU A 62 7.26 -25.07 6.48
C GLU A 62 5.80 -24.66 6.63
N LEU A 63 5.10 -24.59 5.50
CA LEU A 63 3.66 -24.35 5.42
C LEU A 63 2.96 -25.73 5.45
N VAL A 64 2.43 -26.10 6.62
CA VAL A 64 2.02 -27.49 6.91
C VAL A 64 0.63 -27.80 6.34
N ASP A 65 -0.35 -26.97 6.70
CA ASP A 65 -1.74 -27.22 6.37
C ASP A 65 -2.10 -26.75 4.97
N THR A 66 -3.29 -27.15 4.52
CA THR A 66 -3.89 -26.71 3.26
C THR A 66 -5.34 -26.28 3.51
N PRO A 67 -5.67 -24.98 3.42
CA PRO A 67 -4.77 -23.86 3.11
C PRO A 67 -3.86 -23.49 4.30
N THR A 68 -2.73 -22.84 4.01
CA THR A 68 -1.95 -22.06 4.99
C THR A 68 -1.76 -20.65 4.45
N VAL A 69 -1.96 -19.64 5.31
CA VAL A 69 -1.81 -18.22 4.93
C VAL A 69 -1.02 -17.47 6.01
N LEU A 70 0.09 -16.86 5.60
CA LEU A 70 0.84 -15.88 6.40
C LEU A 70 0.62 -14.48 5.85
N SER A 71 0.62 -13.47 6.71
CA SER A 71 0.54 -12.07 6.29
C SER A 71 1.46 -11.13 7.07
N GLN A 72 1.83 -10.02 6.44
CA GLN A 72 2.55 -8.90 7.03
C GLN A 72 2.14 -7.60 6.35
N SER A 73 1.90 -6.54 7.12
CA SER A 73 1.59 -5.20 6.60
C SER A 73 2.79 -4.28 6.77
N VAL A 74 3.06 -3.46 5.75
CA VAL A 74 4.15 -2.48 5.77
C VAL A 74 3.66 -1.11 5.31
N ASP A 75 4.16 -0.07 5.97
CA ASP A 75 3.90 1.34 5.61
C ASP A 75 4.99 1.88 4.67
N LYS A 76 5.36 1.09 3.66
CA LYS A 76 6.34 1.45 2.63
C LYS A 76 5.67 1.44 1.25
N SER A 77 6.03 2.40 0.39
CA SER A 77 5.43 2.57 -0.93
C SER A 77 6.46 2.73 -2.06
N PRO A 78 7.35 1.74 -2.31
CA PRO A 78 8.31 1.80 -3.41
C PRO A 78 7.62 1.76 -4.79
N LYS A 79 8.21 2.41 -5.78
CA LYS A 79 7.70 2.36 -7.16
C LYS A 79 7.88 0.98 -7.81
N CYS A 80 9.01 0.33 -7.55
CA CYS A 80 9.34 -1.00 -8.07
C CYS A 80 9.74 -1.90 -6.89
N LEU A 81 9.23 -3.13 -6.90
CA LEU A 81 9.46 -4.15 -5.87
C LEU A 81 10.32 -5.26 -6.48
N GLU A 82 11.56 -5.43 -6.01
CA GLU A 82 12.39 -6.60 -6.33
C GLU A 82 12.16 -7.68 -5.29
N PHE A 83 11.64 -8.83 -5.73
CA PHE A 83 11.51 -10.04 -4.94
C PHE A 83 12.73 -10.91 -5.13
N THR A 84 13.29 -11.43 -4.03
CA THR A 84 14.24 -12.55 -4.04
C THR A 84 13.71 -13.68 -3.17
N MET A 85 13.32 -14.78 -3.82
CA MET A 85 12.65 -15.92 -3.19
C MET A 85 13.58 -17.14 -3.17
N VAL A 86 13.65 -17.84 -2.04
CA VAL A 86 14.39 -19.10 -1.88
C VAL A 86 13.49 -20.12 -1.18
N ALA A 87 13.16 -21.20 -1.88
CA ALA A 87 12.20 -22.20 -1.40
C ALA A 87 12.42 -23.59 -1.99
N ASP A 88 11.85 -24.59 -1.32
CA ASP A 88 11.58 -25.93 -1.85
C ASP A 88 10.08 -26.21 -1.74
N VAL A 89 9.42 -26.20 -2.89
CA VAL A 89 7.97 -26.34 -3.02
C VAL A 89 7.68 -27.55 -3.90
N GLU A 90 6.95 -28.53 -3.39
CA GLU A 90 6.47 -29.63 -4.21
C GLU A 90 5.42 -29.14 -5.22
N PRO A 91 5.36 -29.70 -6.44
CA PRO A 91 4.40 -29.26 -7.46
C PRO A 91 2.93 -29.30 -7.00
N SER A 92 2.58 -30.24 -6.11
CA SER A 92 1.23 -30.38 -5.54
C SER A 92 0.93 -29.39 -4.41
N ALA A 93 1.88 -28.57 -3.97
CA ALA A 93 1.74 -27.64 -2.85
C ALA A 93 1.30 -26.22 -3.23
N GLN A 94 1.41 -25.85 -4.52
CA GLN A 94 1.12 -24.52 -5.11
C GLN A 94 1.22 -23.36 -4.11
N VAL A 95 2.38 -22.71 -4.06
CA VAL A 95 2.61 -21.57 -3.16
C VAL A 95 2.67 -20.28 -3.98
N SER A 96 2.08 -19.22 -3.48
CA SER A 96 2.10 -17.89 -4.09
C SER A 96 2.44 -16.80 -3.06
N VAL A 97 2.98 -15.70 -3.58
CA VAL A 97 3.03 -14.42 -2.87
C VAL A 97 1.99 -13.50 -3.49
N ALA A 98 1.14 -12.95 -2.64
CA ALA A 98 0.06 -12.03 -3.00
C ALA A 98 0.24 -10.69 -2.30
N LEU A 99 -0.20 -9.63 -2.95
CA LEU A 99 -0.08 -8.24 -2.52
C LEU A 99 -1.47 -7.62 -2.56
N ASP A 100 -1.81 -6.95 -1.46
CA ASP A 100 -2.94 -6.05 -1.31
C ASP A 100 -2.33 -4.66 -1.11
N PHE A 101 -2.36 -3.85 -2.18
CA PHE A 101 -1.97 -2.45 -2.14
C PHE A 101 -3.12 -1.67 -1.49
N ASN A 102 -2.80 -0.72 -0.62
CA ASN A 102 -3.77 0.01 0.22
C ASN A 102 -4.35 -0.76 1.42
N ARG A 103 -4.15 -2.08 1.50
CA ARG A 103 -4.58 -2.91 2.65
C ARG A 103 -6.09 -2.92 2.81
N ASP A 104 -6.82 -2.93 1.70
CA ASP A 104 -8.28 -2.88 1.67
C ASP A 104 -8.94 -4.26 1.78
N GLY A 105 -8.12 -5.32 1.82
CA GLY A 105 -8.56 -6.72 1.92
C GLY A 105 -8.68 -7.41 0.56
N THR A 106 -8.50 -6.70 -0.55
CA THR A 106 -8.49 -7.24 -1.90
C THR A 106 -7.06 -7.54 -2.35
N VAL A 107 -6.85 -8.69 -3.00
CA VAL A 107 -5.55 -9.01 -3.58
C VAL A 107 -5.47 -8.43 -4.99
N ASP A 108 -4.57 -7.49 -5.19
CA ASP A 108 -4.35 -6.81 -6.47
C ASP A 108 -3.35 -7.53 -7.37
N PHE A 109 -2.40 -8.22 -6.76
CA PHE A 109 -1.35 -8.93 -7.48
C PHE A 109 -1.02 -10.24 -6.79
N GLU A 110 -0.87 -11.30 -7.59
CA GLU A 110 -0.46 -12.61 -7.09
C GLU A 110 0.49 -13.25 -8.11
N GLN A 111 1.59 -13.80 -7.60
CA GLN A 111 2.54 -14.56 -8.41
C GLN A 111 2.93 -15.86 -7.68
N PRO A 112 3.19 -16.95 -8.42
CA PRO A 112 3.66 -18.18 -7.82
C PRO A 112 5.07 -18.02 -7.24
N ILE A 113 5.35 -18.67 -6.12
CA ILE A 113 6.71 -18.93 -5.64
C ILE A 113 7.18 -20.21 -6.34
N PRO A 114 8.11 -20.11 -7.30
CA PRO A 114 8.51 -21.27 -8.09
C PRO A 114 9.31 -22.27 -7.24
N SER A 115 9.16 -23.55 -7.57
CA SER A 115 10.03 -24.59 -7.04
C SER A 115 11.41 -24.50 -7.68
N ALA A 116 12.37 -23.94 -6.94
CA ALA A 116 13.73 -23.73 -7.42
C ALA A 116 14.78 -24.60 -6.71
N LYS A 117 14.36 -25.50 -5.81
CA LYS A 117 15.23 -26.36 -4.99
C LYS A 117 16.34 -25.56 -4.31
N TRP A 118 15.94 -24.55 -3.53
CA TRP A 118 16.82 -23.64 -2.81
C TRP A 118 17.67 -22.69 -3.66
N ARG A 119 17.47 -22.64 -4.97
CA ARG A 119 18.08 -21.59 -5.81
C ARG A 119 17.27 -20.29 -5.70
N PRO A 120 17.94 -19.13 -5.61
CA PRO A 120 17.25 -17.86 -5.56
C PRO A 120 16.56 -17.58 -6.90
N VAL A 121 15.29 -17.14 -6.82
CA VAL A 121 14.55 -16.61 -7.97
C VAL A 121 14.24 -15.15 -7.72
N LYS A 122 14.57 -14.33 -8.72
CA LYS A 122 14.33 -12.89 -8.70
C LYS A 122 13.21 -12.52 -9.65
N THR A 123 12.29 -11.68 -9.18
CA THR A 123 11.28 -11.02 -10.02
C THR A 123 11.16 -9.56 -9.64
N VAL A 124 10.78 -8.73 -10.61
CA VAL A 124 10.52 -7.30 -10.37
C VAL A 124 9.07 -7.02 -10.71
N VAL A 125 8.38 -6.34 -9.81
CA VAL A 125 6.99 -5.93 -9.97
C VAL A 125 6.93 -4.40 -9.94
N THR A 126 6.30 -3.81 -10.95
CA THR A 126 5.99 -2.38 -10.94
C THR A 126 4.73 -2.14 -10.12
N ALA A 127 4.85 -1.42 -9.01
CA ALA A 127 3.72 -1.12 -8.14
C ALA A 127 2.73 -0.15 -8.83
N PRO A 128 1.49 -0.03 -8.33
CA PRO A 128 0.55 0.97 -8.80
C PRO A 128 1.14 2.38 -8.70
N LEU A 129 0.68 3.30 -9.55
CA LEU A 129 1.18 4.68 -9.55
C LEU A 129 0.95 5.39 -8.21
N ARG A 130 -0.13 5.02 -7.51
CA ARG A 130 -0.51 5.57 -6.21
C ARG A 130 -1.08 4.46 -5.36
N TYR A 131 -0.59 4.35 -4.13
CA TYR A 131 -1.11 3.44 -3.11
C TYR A 131 -0.55 3.84 -1.74
N ASP A 132 -1.15 3.32 -0.67
CA ASP A 132 -0.71 3.58 0.71
C ASP A 132 -0.41 2.30 1.49
N GLY A 133 0.85 1.89 1.41
CA GLY A 133 1.32 0.67 2.06
C GLY A 133 0.87 -0.61 1.36
N ILE A 134 1.38 -1.72 1.85
CA ILE A 134 1.19 -3.04 1.24
C ILE A 134 0.90 -4.04 2.34
N LYS A 135 -0.07 -4.93 2.13
CA LYS A 135 -0.17 -6.17 2.88
C LYS A 135 0.30 -7.32 1.99
N PHE A 136 1.37 -7.97 2.43
CA PHE A 136 1.90 -9.16 1.80
C PHE A 136 1.19 -10.39 2.35
N PHE A 137 0.94 -11.34 1.49
CA PHE A 137 0.44 -12.66 1.83
C PHE A 137 1.33 -13.74 1.23
N ILE A 138 1.57 -14.79 1.99
CA ILE A 138 2.10 -16.05 1.46
C ILE A 138 0.99 -17.07 1.59
N LYS A 139 0.58 -17.66 0.47
CA LYS A 139 -0.53 -18.62 0.43
C LYS A 139 -0.02 -19.96 -0.05
N LYS A 140 -0.43 -21.04 0.62
CA LYS A 140 -0.27 -22.42 0.16
C LYS A 140 -1.63 -23.01 -0.19
N SER A 141 -1.72 -23.59 -1.37
CA SER A 141 -2.87 -24.39 -1.80
C SER A 141 -2.42 -25.74 -2.36
N GLY A 142 -3.07 -26.81 -1.92
CA GLY A 142 -2.71 -28.17 -2.28
C GLY A 142 -1.80 -28.88 -1.27
N PRO A 143 -1.79 -30.23 -1.29
CA PRO A 143 -1.31 -31.05 -0.18
C PRO A 143 0.20 -31.23 -0.12
N GLY A 144 0.95 -30.83 -1.16
CA GLY A 144 2.39 -31.05 -1.21
C GLY A 144 3.15 -30.32 -0.11
N ARG A 145 4.40 -30.73 0.13
CA ARG A 145 5.31 -30.05 1.06
C ARG A 145 5.78 -28.70 0.49
N ALA A 146 5.84 -27.68 1.34
CA ALA A 146 6.41 -26.38 0.97
C ALA A 146 7.21 -25.78 2.11
N VAL A 147 8.48 -25.49 1.86
CA VAL A 147 9.38 -24.82 2.81
C VAL A 147 9.99 -23.58 2.19
N LEU A 148 9.89 -22.47 2.90
CA LEU A 148 10.44 -21.18 2.50
C LEU A 148 11.65 -20.87 3.38
N ALA A 149 12.79 -20.63 2.74
CA ALA A 149 13.99 -20.15 3.43
C ALA A 149 14.08 -18.63 3.40
N GLN A 150 13.56 -17.99 2.34
CA GLN A 150 13.68 -16.56 2.18
C GLN A 150 12.58 -15.98 1.26
N LEU A 151 12.06 -14.83 1.67
CA LEU A 151 11.28 -13.90 0.86
C LEU A 151 11.79 -12.49 1.15
N ARG A 152 12.76 -12.03 0.37
CA ARG A 152 13.25 -10.64 0.43
C ARG A 152 12.48 -9.78 -0.55
N VAL A 153 12.14 -8.57 -0.12
CA VAL A 153 11.48 -7.58 -0.95
C VAL A 153 12.19 -6.26 -0.76
N GLN A 154 12.70 -5.68 -1.83
CA GLN A 154 13.48 -4.44 -1.79
C GLN A 154 12.90 -3.43 -2.78
N GLY A 155 13.04 -2.14 -2.46
CA GLY A 155 12.76 -1.09 -3.43
C GLY A 155 13.81 -1.09 -4.53
N SER A 156 13.39 -1.03 -5.79
CA SER A 156 14.28 -0.93 -6.95
C SER A 156 14.00 0.35 -7.76
N SER A 157 15.03 0.88 -8.42
CA SER A 157 14.89 1.94 -9.43
C SER A 157 14.48 1.38 -10.79
N GLU A 158 14.68 0.08 -11.01
CA GLU A 158 14.33 -0.63 -12.23
C GLU A 158 12.96 -1.27 -12.06
N CYS A 159 12.01 -0.88 -12.89
CA CYS A 159 10.65 -1.41 -12.91
C CYS A 159 10.52 -2.44 -14.03
N GLY A 160 9.78 -3.52 -13.75
CA GLY A 160 9.48 -4.59 -14.70
C GLY A 160 8.01 -4.57 -15.13
N GLY A 161 7.76 -4.64 -16.44
CA GLY A 161 6.40 -4.71 -16.99
C GLY A 161 5.55 -3.44 -16.78
N ALA A 162 4.25 -3.57 -17.02
CA ALA A 162 3.27 -2.52 -16.72
C ALA A 162 3.01 -2.45 -15.19
N PRO A 163 2.65 -1.27 -14.65
CA PRO A 163 2.18 -1.15 -13.27
C PRO A 163 1.02 -2.10 -12.96
N VAL A 164 0.99 -2.64 -11.74
CA VAL A 164 -0.18 -3.34 -11.22
C VAL A 164 -1.36 -2.38 -11.22
N VAL A 165 -2.50 -2.83 -11.76
CA VAL A 165 -3.76 -2.09 -11.76
C VAL A 165 -4.56 -2.51 -10.54
N VAL A 166 -4.68 -1.61 -9.58
CA VAL A 166 -5.61 -1.74 -8.44
C VAL A 166 -7.03 -1.52 -8.91
N LYS A 167 -8.00 -2.16 -8.28
CA LYS A 167 -9.42 -2.07 -8.64
C LYS A 167 -10.26 -1.69 -7.44
N ASP A 168 -11.50 -1.29 -7.74
CA ASP A 168 -12.51 -1.02 -6.72
C ASP A 168 -12.07 0.01 -5.67
N LEU A 169 -11.18 0.93 -6.06
CA LEU A 169 -10.72 2.00 -5.20
C LEU A 169 -11.94 2.84 -4.74
N PRO A 170 -12.10 3.07 -3.43
CA PRO A 170 -13.21 3.84 -2.93
C PRO A 170 -13.08 5.32 -3.33
N LEU A 171 -14.19 6.06 -3.23
CA LEU A 171 -14.20 7.49 -3.47
C LEU A 171 -13.09 8.18 -2.67
N GLY A 172 -12.45 9.19 -3.26
CA GLY A 172 -11.42 9.99 -2.58
C GLY A 172 -10.04 9.37 -2.49
N VAL A 173 -9.91 8.12 -2.92
CA VAL A 173 -8.60 7.52 -3.12
C VAL A 173 -8.00 8.02 -4.44
N PRO A 174 -6.69 8.31 -4.48
CA PRO A 174 -6.04 8.68 -5.72
C PRO A 174 -6.08 7.56 -6.75
N CYS A 175 -6.35 7.92 -8.01
CA CYS A 175 -6.42 7.01 -9.14
C CYS A 175 -5.55 7.49 -10.31
N SER A 176 -5.28 6.55 -11.22
CA SER A 176 -4.73 6.81 -12.54
C SER A 176 -5.83 7.13 -13.56
N TRP A 177 -5.41 7.54 -14.76
CA TRP A 177 -6.30 8.06 -15.79
C TRP A 177 -7.33 7.01 -16.25
N GLY A 178 -8.59 7.45 -16.47
CA GLY A 178 -9.63 6.63 -17.13
C GLY A 178 -10.47 5.74 -16.21
N GLY A 179 -10.54 6.05 -14.91
CA GLY A 179 -11.61 5.58 -14.01
C GLY A 179 -11.63 4.10 -13.63
N ALA A 180 -10.93 3.23 -14.38
CA ALA A 180 -10.99 1.77 -14.26
C ALA A 180 -10.52 1.23 -12.91
N GLU A 181 -9.72 2.00 -12.17
CA GLU A 181 -9.28 1.65 -10.82
C GLU A 181 -10.36 1.92 -9.77
N CYS A 182 -11.29 2.85 -10.03
CA CYS A 182 -12.30 3.29 -9.07
C CYS A 182 -13.53 2.39 -9.10
N ALA A 183 -14.09 2.11 -7.91
CA ALA A 183 -15.37 1.39 -7.81
C ALA A 183 -16.51 2.10 -8.56
N SER A 184 -16.47 3.43 -8.61
CA SER A 184 -17.41 4.26 -9.37
C SER A 184 -17.21 4.20 -10.90
N GLY A 185 -16.08 3.68 -11.36
CA GLY A 185 -15.62 3.76 -12.74
C GLY A 185 -15.21 5.18 -13.18
N VAL A 186 -15.00 6.11 -12.25
CA VAL A 186 -14.76 7.53 -12.58
C VAL A 186 -13.58 8.08 -11.78
N CYS A 187 -12.55 8.56 -12.50
CA CYS A 187 -11.38 9.23 -11.93
C CYS A 187 -11.34 10.70 -12.39
N CYS A 188 -11.52 11.65 -11.48
CA CYS A 188 -11.54 13.08 -11.77
C CYS A 188 -10.37 13.77 -11.07
N ASP A 189 -9.57 14.54 -11.81
CA ASP A 189 -8.38 15.21 -11.28
C ASP A 189 -7.43 14.26 -10.50
N GLY A 190 -7.38 12.98 -10.93
CA GLY A 190 -6.55 11.95 -10.30
C GLY A 190 -7.10 11.40 -8.98
N ILE A 191 -8.40 11.58 -8.71
CA ILE A 191 -9.09 11.10 -7.50
C ILE A 191 -10.41 10.39 -7.87
N CYS A 192 -10.66 9.22 -7.26
CA CYS A 192 -11.90 8.48 -7.48
C CYS A 192 -13.12 9.29 -7.04
N SER A 193 -14.07 9.47 -7.94
CA SER A 193 -15.19 10.39 -7.81
C SER A 193 -16.46 9.75 -8.37
N GLU A 194 -17.65 10.27 -8.09
CA GLU A 194 -18.89 9.72 -8.68
C GLU A 194 -19.15 10.26 -10.08
N CYS A 195 -18.60 11.43 -10.37
CA CYS A 195 -18.72 12.13 -11.63
C CYS A 195 -17.65 13.20 -11.73
N CYS A 196 -17.37 13.68 -12.94
CA CYS A 196 -16.50 14.83 -13.13
C CYS A 196 -17.33 16.06 -13.50
N SER A 197 -16.87 17.23 -13.05
CA SER A 197 -17.36 18.46 -13.64
C SER A 197 -17.05 18.44 -15.14
N PRO A 198 -17.95 18.95 -15.98
CA PRO A 198 -17.57 19.24 -17.35
C PRO A 198 -16.29 20.07 -17.31
N PRO A 199 -15.33 19.82 -18.22
CA PRO A 199 -14.15 20.67 -18.30
C PRO A 199 -14.65 22.12 -18.31
N GLY A 200 -14.16 22.93 -17.37
CA GLY A 200 -14.34 24.36 -17.50
C GLY A 200 -13.72 24.81 -18.85
N PRO A 201 -13.93 26.06 -19.28
CA PRO A 201 -13.31 26.59 -20.51
C PRO A 201 -11.77 26.74 -20.41
N VAL A 202 -11.08 25.88 -19.65
CA VAL A 202 -9.66 25.95 -19.35
C VAL A 202 -8.90 24.99 -20.28
N LEU A 203 -8.44 25.56 -21.38
CA LEU A 203 -7.33 25.11 -22.24
C LEU A 203 -7.53 23.76 -22.96
N ASP A 204 -8.21 23.83 -24.10
CA ASP A 204 -8.35 22.80 -25.15
C ASP A 204 -7.04 22.30 -25.80
N ALA A 205 -5.89 22.33 -25.11
CA ALA A 205 -4.66 21.78 -25.67
C ALA A 205 -3.68 21.39 -24.56
N LEU A 206 -3.61 20.09 -24.26
CA LEU A 206 -2.30 19.55 -23.92
C LEU A 206 -1.39 19.78 -25.15
N PRO A 207 -0.15 20.27 -24.96
CA PRO A 207 0.76 20.60 -26.08
C PRO A 207 1.04 19.43 -27.04
N ASP A 208 0.66 18.21 -26.66
CA ASP A 208 0.93 16.99 -27.39
C ASP A 208 -0.29 16.46 -28.18
N GLY A 209 -1.38 17.22 -28.28
CA GLY A 209 -2.56 16.82 -29.08
C GLY A 209 -3.34 15.62 -28.54
N GLY A 210 -3.05 15.20 -27.30
CA GLY A 210 -3.88 14.24 -26.58
C GLY A 210 -5.22 14.87 -26.23
N SER A 211 -6.29 14.41 -26.87
CA SER A 211 -7.65 14.77 -26.47
C SER A 211 -7.81 14.47 -24.98
N ALA A 212 -8.16 15.48 -24.18
CA ALA A 212 -8.74 15.21 -22.87
C ALA A 212 -9.95 14.32 -23.13
N LEU A 213 -9.85 13.04 -22.77
CA LEU A 213 -10.99 12.12 -22.88
C LEU A 213 -12.14 12.82 -22.14
N PRO A 214 -13.34 12.93 -22.76
CA PRO A 214 -14.47 13.54 -22.09
C PRO A 214 -14.67 12.86 -20.74
N PRO A 215 -15.10 13.58 -19.70
CA PRO A 215 -15.35 12.97 -18.41
C PRO A 215 -16.28 11.77 -18.62
N GLU A 216 -15.79 10.57 -18.29
CA GLU A 216 -16.46 9.30 -18.61
C GLU A 216 -17.89 9.24 -18.04
N ARG A 217 -18.18 10.11 -17.07
CA ARG A 217 -19.52 10.36 -16.55
C ARG A 217 -19.66 11.83 -16.11
N PRO A 218 -20.32 12.70 -16.90
CA PRO A 218 -20.63 14.05 -16.46
C PRO A 218 -21.62 13.99 -15.30
N CYS A 219 -21.36 14.82 -14.30
CA CYS A 219 -22.28 15.10 -13.24
C CYS A 219 -23.63 15.63 -13.78
N ALA A 220 -24.76 15.25 -13.17
CA ALA A 220 -26.04 15.89 -13.48
C ALA A 220 -25.92 17.41 -13.25
N SER A 221 -26.41 18.21 -14.21
CA SER A 221 -26.18 19.66 -14.22
C SER A 221 -26.69 20.31 -12.93
N GLY A 222 -25.79 20.99 -12.21
CA GLY A 222 -26.11 21.75 -10.99
C GLY A 222 -26.03 20.98 -9.67
N ALA A 223 -25.85 19.66 -9.70
CA ALA A 223 -25.85 18.81 -8.51
C ALA A 223 -24.48 18.68 -7.83
N CYS A 224 -23.37 19.02 -8.51
CA CYS A 224 -22.06 18.64 -7.98
C CYS A 224 -21.37 19.72 -7.19
N GLY A 225 -21.22 19.44 -5.90
CA GLY A 225 -20.31 20.16 -5.03
C GLY A 225 -18.93 19.50 -5.03
N ARG A 226 -17.92 20.33 -4.93
CA ARG A 226 -16.62 19.93 -4.39
C ARG A 226 -16.65 20.36 -2.92
N ARG A 227 -16.30 19.48 -1.99
CA ARG A 227 -16.01 19.93 -0.63
C ARG A 227 -14.62 20.52 -0.63
N ASP A 228 -14.51 21.78 -1.04
CA ASP A 228 -13.24 22.48 -0.93
C ASP A 228 -12.95 22.74 0.55
N ALA A 229 -12.00 21.99 1.12
CA ALA A 229 -11.31 22.42 2.33
C ALA A 229 -10.27 23.48 1.94
N ILE A 230 -10.72 24.69 1.59
CA ILE A 230 -9.81 25.83 1.45
C ILE A 230 -10.05 26.79 2.61
N PRO A 231 -9.12 26.91 3.57
CA PRO A 231 -9.02 28.10 4.39
C PRO A 231 -8.35 29.18 3.54
N ASN A 232 -9.14 30.12 3.01
CA ASN A 232 -8.72 31.45 2.56
C ASN A 232 -7.23 31.61 2.15
N GLY A 233 -6.81 31.11 0.99
CA GLY A 233 -5.44 31.37 0.52
C GLY A 233 -5.03 30.60 -0.72
N ARG A 234 -4.68 31.33 -1.78
CA ARG A 234 -4.20 30.81 -3.07
C ARG A 234 -2.96 29.92 -2.89
N VAL A 235 -3.10 28.61 -3.04
CA VAL A 235 -1.96 27.70 -3.26
C VAL A 235 -2.31 26.72 -4.39
N LEU A 236 -1.51 26.76 -5.45
CA LEU A 236 -1.72 26.10 -6.75
C LEU A 236 -1.65 24.56 -6.74
N PHE A 237 -1.62 23.91 -5.57
CA PHE A 237 -1.37 22.47 -5.45
C PHE A 237 -2.15 21.79 -4.30
N LEU A 238 -3.34 22.30 -3.93
CA LEU A 238 -4.15 21.64 -2.91
C LEU A 238 -4.81 20.37 -3.48
N PRO A 239 -4.76 19.25 -2.74
CA PRO A 239 -5.39 18.02 -3.17
C PRO A 239 -6.92 18.17 -3.15
N ALA A 240 -7.54 17.68 -4.22
CA ALA A 240 -8.97 17.78 -4.40
C ALA A 240 -9.68 16.72 -3.54
N ILE A 241 -10.63 17.14 -2.71
CA ILE A 241 -11.69 16.24 -2.27
C ILE A 241 -12.51 15.90 -3.54
N PRO A 242 -12.89 14.63 -3.75
CA PRO A 242 -13.68 14.21 -4.89
C PRO A 242 -14.87 15.11 -5.18
N ARG A 243 -15.22 15.18 -6.45
CA ARG A 243 -16.54 15.67 -6.85
C ARG A 243 -17.54 14.54 -6.67
N GLN A 244 -18.66 14.86 -6.04
CA GLN A 244 -19.79 13.96 -5.88
C GLN A 244 -21.06 14.60 -6.40
N CYS A 245 -22.06 13.79 -6.72
CA CYS A 245 -23.43 14.27 -6.95
C CYS A 245 -24.07 14.66 -5.61
N ASP A 246 -24.67 15.84 -5.56
CA ASP A 246 -25.39 16.42 -4.42
C ASP A 246 -24.70 16.19 -3.07
N PRO A 247 -23.40 16.49 -2.93
CA PRO A 247 -22.65 16.21 -1.71
C PRO A 247 -23.28 16.94 -0.52
N GLY A 248 -23.37 16.26 0.62
CA GLY A 248 -23.87 16.85 1.85
C GLY A 248 -25.39 17.04 1.95
N GLN A 249 -26.17 16.55 0.97
CA GLN A 249 -27.62 16.68 1.01
C GLN A 249 -28.33 15.58 1.82
N ARG A 250 -27.60 14.64 2.42
CA ARG A 250 -28.14 13.50 3.19
C ARG A 250 -29.14 12.67 2.40
N GLN A 251 -28.86 12.43 1.13
CA GLN A 251 -29.78 11.72 0.23
C GLN A 251 -29.36 10.27 -0.01
N LYS A 252 -28.11 9.90 0.30
CA LYS A 252 -27.63 8.55 0.00
C LYS A 252 -28.24 7.52 0.96
N PRO A 253 -28.77 6.40 0.46
CA PRO A 253 -29.34 5.34 1.30
C PRO A 253 -28.24 4.61 2.08
N ALA A 254 -28.65 3.87 3.11
CA ALA A 254 -27.76 2.96 3.83
C ALA A 254 -27.02 2.01 2.86
N GLY A 255 -25.74 1.80 3.10
CA GLY A 255 -24.83 1.00 2.27
C GLY A 255 -24.22 1.73 1.07
N ALA A 256 -24.70 2.92 0.69
CA ALA A 256 -24.09 3.72 -0.37
C ALA A 256 -22.74 4.31 0.05
N GLU A 257 -21.87 4.61 -0.91
CA GLU A 257 -20.56 5.23 -0.64
C GLU A 257 -20.69 6.69 -0.22
N CYS A 258 -19.86 7.12 0.74
CA CYS A 258 -19.86 8.48 1.28
C CYS A 258 -18.45 8.95 1.62
N LEU A 259 -18.23 10.27 1.63
CA LEU A 259 -17.00 10.90 2.11
C LEU A 259 -17.20 11.64 3.42
N ALA A 260 -18.45 11.93 3.78
CA ALA A 260 -18.82 12.56 5.03
C ALA A 260 -20.22 12.10 5.49
N ASP A 261 -20.50 12.26 6.78
CA ASP A 261 -21.75 11.89 7.44
C ASP A 261 -22.99 12.51 6.79
N ASP A 262 -22.88 13.75 6.33
CA ASP A 262 -23.95 14.47 5.68
C ASP A 262 -24.15 14.09 4.21
N ASP A 263 -23.34 13.18 3.63
CA ASP A 263 -23.69 12.54 2.37
C ASP A 263 -24.83 11.51 2.58
N CYS A 264 -24.94 10.96 3.80
CA CYS A 264 -25.84 9.86 4.15
C CYS A 264 -27.18 10.32 4.72
N ALA A 265 -28.27 9.68 4.31
CA ALA A 265 -29.60 9.92 4.88
C ALA A 265 -29.69 9.60 6.37
N SER A 266 -28.90 8.62 6.84
CA SER A 266 -28.75 8.30 8.26
C SER A 266 -27.95 9.34 9.04
N GLY A 267 -27.24 10.24 8.35
CA GLY A 267 -26.34 11.20 8.97
C GLY A 267 -25.05 10.59 9.52
N ALA A 268 -24.69 9.37 9.10
CA ALA A 268 -23.47 8.69 9.55
C ALA A 268 -22.80 7.92 8.40
N CYS A 269 -21.51 8.15 8.22
CA CYS A 269 -20.65 7.54 7.22
C CYS A 269 -19.54 6.75 7.91
N GLU A 270 -19.64 5.42 7.84
CA GLU A 270 -18.70 4.51 8.50
C GLU A 270 -17.48 4.21 7.64
N GLY A 271 -16.28 4.27 8.22
CA GLY A 271 -15.04 3.91 7.54
C GLY A 271 -14.37 5.03 6.74
N VAL A 272 -14.91 6.26 6.77
CA VAL A 272 -14.21 7.43 6.20
C VAL A 272 -12.92 7.68 6.94
N VAL A 273 -11.84 7.88 6.18
CA VAL A 273 -10.53 8.24 6.73
C VAL A 273 -10.09 9.58 6.14
N VAL A 274 -9.94 10.59 6.98
CA VAL A 274 -9.38 11.89 6.57
C VAL A 274 -7.89 11.90 6.86
N ARG A 275 -7.08 12.09 5.82
CA ARG A 275 -5.64 12.29 5.94
C ARG A 275 -5.37 13.78 5.82
N SER A 276 -4.89 14.38 6.91
CA SER A 276 -4.45 15.78 6.91
C SER A 276 -2.94 15.86 7.06
N GLU A 277 -2.34 16.86 6.43
CA GLU A 277 -1.00 17.31 6.78
C GLU A 277 -1.14 18.63 7.53
N SER A 278 -0.42 18.75 8.65
CA SER A 278 -0.17 20.07 9.20
C SER A 278 0.64 20.83 8.15
N PRO A 279 0.21 22.02 7.67
CA PRO A 279 1.13 22.91 6.99
C PRO A 279 2.28 23.15 7.98
N GLN A 280 3.51 22.86 7.58
CA GLN A 280 4.64 22.84 8.50
C GLN A 280 4.74 24.13 9.33
N VAL A 281 4.65 24.02 10.66
CA VAL A 281 5.35 24.96 11.55
C VAL A 281 6.80 24.49 11.59
N SER A 282 7.63 25.02 10.71
CA SER A 282 9.08 24.89 10.87
C SER A 282 9.55 26.00 11.81
N PHE A 283 10.33 25.62 12.84
CA PHE A 283 11.13 26.45 13.76
C PHE A 283 10.44 27.06 15.01
N ALA A 284 10.11 26.25 16.01
CA ALA A 284 10.35 26.56 17.43
C ALA A 284 10.11 25.30 18.29
N SER A 285 11.07 24.99 19.15
CA SER A 285 11.23 23.72 19.87
C SER A 285 10.34 23.47 21.09
N ASP A 286 9.30 24.27 21.38
CA ASP A 286 8.69 24.21 22.73
C ASP A 286 7.16 24.38 22.80
N ALA A 287 6.42 24.21 21.70
CA ALA A 287 4.95 24.15 21.75
C ALA A 287 4.47 22.70 21.59
N GLY A 288 3.80 22.18 22.62
CA GLY A 288 3.18 20.85 22.59
C GLY A 288 2.15 20.68 21.46
N PRO A 289 1.71 19.45 21.17
CA PRO A 289 0.81 19.14 20.05
C PRO A 289 -0.50 19.91 20.19
N VAL A 290 -0.78 20.81 19.24
CA VAL A 290 -2.04 21.54 19.14
C VAL A 290 -3.05 20.69 18.36
N PRO A 291 -4.25 20.43 18.90
CA PRO A 291 -5.25 19.59 18.22
C PRO A 291 -5.89 20.31 17.04
N CYS A 292 -6.11 19.56 15.96
CA CYS A 292 -6.88 19.97 14.80
C CYS A 292 -8.42 19.77 15.10
N VAL A 293 -9.31 20.78 14.91
CA VAL A 293 -10.79 20.75 14.57
C VAL A 293 -11.26 21.33 13.17
N ALA A 294 -11.91 20.58 12.24
CA ALA A 294 -12.07 20.97 10.80
C ALA A 294 -13.38 21.65 10.47
N SER A 295 -13.39 22.24 9.27
CA SER A 295 -14.56 22.66 8.49
C SER A 295 -15.51 21.52 8.07
N LEU A 296 -15.10 20.26 8.14
CA LEU A 296 -16.01 19.12 8.21
C LEU A 296 -16.25 18.88 9.71
N PRO A 297 -17.51 18.72 10.18
CA PRO A 297 -17.85 18.71 11.61
C PRO A 297 -16.95 17.82 12.51
N ASP A 298 -16.27 16.83 11.93
CA ASP A 298 -15.37 15.89 12.61
C ASP A 298 -13.90 15.82 12.07
N ALA A 299 -13.39 16.72 11.22
CA ALA A 299 -12.13 16.46 10.46
C ALA A 299 -10.83 17.26 10.75
N GLY A 300 -10.71 18.06 11.82
CA GLY A 300 -9.45 18.81 12.09
C GLY A 300 -9.11 20.28 11.57
N GLY A 301 -8.46 21.07 12.43
CA GLY A 301 -8.29 22.53 12.76
C GLY A 301 -8.63 23.64 11.79
N ASP A 302 -8.79 24.85 12.34
CA ASP A 302 -8.74 26.15 11.63
C ASP A 302 -7.48 26.36 10.75
N ARG A 303 -6.52 25.40 10.74
CA ARG A 303 -5.22 25.49 10.07
C ARG A 303 -4.66 24.15 9.52
N CYS A 304 -5.47 23.10 9.33
CA CYS A 304 -4.99 21.81 8.81
C CYS A 304 -5.35 21.67 7.31
N VAL A 305 -4.43 21.19 6.47
CA VAL A 305 -4.71 20.96 5.04
C VAL A 305 -5.10 19.50 4.88
N VAL A 306 -6.33 19.25 4.43
CA VAL A 306 -6.77 17.90 4.07
C VAL A 306 -5.96 17.48 2.84
N ARG A 307 -5.22 16.37 2.95
CA ARG A 307 -4.42 15.80 1.87
C ARG A 307 -5.22 14.81 1.01
N ALA A 308 -6.06 14.01 1.65
CA ALA A 308 -6.94 13.05 1.00
C ALA A 308 -8.07 12.66 1.96
N VAL A 309 -9.19 12.22 1.42
CA VAL A 309 -10.28 11.58 2.17
C VAL A 309 -10.50 10.23 1.53
N ALA A 310 -10.42 9.13 2.26
CA ALA A 310 -10.87 7.83 1.77
C ALA A 310 -12.36 7.66 2.11
N GLY A 311 -13.14 7.18 1.15
CA GLY A 311 -14.59 6.96 1.28
C GLY A 311 -14.94 5.84 2.25
N GLY A 312 -16.12 5.95 2.84
CA GLY A 312 -16.78 4.96 3.69
C GLY A 312 -18.13 4.54 3.13
N ARG A 313 -18.94 3.88 3.97
CA ARG A 313 -20.32 3.48 3.64
C ARG A 313 -21.33 4.14 4.58
N CYS A 314 -22.44 4.57 4.02
CA CYS A 314 -23.57 5.06 4.79
C CYS A 314 -24.13 3.96 5.69
N ARG A 315 -24.42 4.32 6.95
CA ARG A 315 -25.13 3.43 7.88
C ARG A 315 -26.62 3.32 7.55
#